data_AF-A0AAN8U2Q9-F1
#
_entry.id   AF-A0AAN8U2Q9-F1
#
_cell.length_a   1.000
_cell.length_b   1.000
_cell.length_c   1.000
_cell.angle_alpha   90.00
_cell.angle_beta   90.00
_cell.angle_gamma   90.00
#
_symmetry.space_group_name_H-M   'P 1'
#
loop_
_entity.id
_entity.type
_entity.pdbx_description
1 polymer ?
#
loop_
_entity_poly.entity_id
_entity_poly.type
_entity_poly.pdbx_seq_one_letter_code
_entity_poly.pdbx_strand_id
1 'polypeptide(L)' 'MEITGTIPPQLGNLSFLVSLDLRYNYFHGELPHELLHLRELREIDLSYNNFTGENRNSNRNNHSSKLEIVRHGIQ' A
#
# COMPACT_ATOMS: atom_id res chain seq x y z
N MET A 1 12.10 -7.52 14.84
CA MET A 1 12.71 -6.28 14.33
C MET A 1 11.67 -5.67 13.42
N GLU A 2 11.31 -4.42 13.65
CA GLU A 2 10.23 -3.75 12.94
C GLU A 2 10.85 -2.65 12.08
N ILE A 3 10.39 -2.50 10.83
CA ILE A 3 10.97 -1.54 9.89
C ILE A 3 10.24 -0.21 10.05
N THR A 4 10.99 0.89 10.11
CA THR A 4 10.48 2.26 10.20
C THR A 4 10.99 3.09 9.02
N GLY A 5 10.24 4.11 8.64
CA GLY A 5 10.55 5.01 7.52
C GLY A 5 9.38 5.16 6.55
N THR A 6 9.66 5.65 5.35
CA THR A 6 8.67 5.81 4.27
C THR A 6 8.88 4.75 3.20
N ILE A 7 7.86 4.50 2.36
CA ILE A 7 8.04 3.66 1.17
C ILE A 7 8.83 4.44 0.13
N PRO A 8 9.96 3.91 -0.37
CA PRO A 8 10.75 4.59 -1.38
C PRO A 8 10.03 4.59 -2.73
N PRO A 9 10.03 5.71 -3.49
CA PRO A 9 9.39 5.78 -4.81
C PRO A 9 9.98 4.79 -5.82
N GLN A 10 11.23 4.37 -5.63
CA GLN A 10 11.90 3.35 -6.44
C GLN A 10 11.19 2.00 -6.41
N LEU A 11 10.34 1.74 -5.40
CA LEU A 11 9.51 0.53 -5.37
C LEU A 11 8.59 0.44 -6.59
N GLY A 12 8.16 1.58 -7.14
CA GLY A 12 7.37 1.65 -8.37
C GLY A 12 8.08 1.16 -9.64
N ASN A 13 9.40 0.94 -9.59
CA ASN A 13 10.16 0.38 -10.72
C ASN A 13 10.05 -1.15 -10.82
N LEU A 14 9.44 -1.82 -9.82
CA LEU A 14 9.24 -3.26 -9.83
C LEU A 14 8.04 -3.64 -10.72
N SER A 15 8.13 -3.39 -12.02
CA SER A 15 7.02 -3.53 -12.98
C SER A 15 6.34 -4.91 -12.99
N PHE A 16 7.06 -5.95 -12.59
CA PHE A 16 6.57 -7.34 -12.51
C PHE A 16 6.13 -7.76 -11.10
N LEU A 17 6.13 -6.85 -10.12
CA LEU A 17 5.71 -7.17 -8.76
C LEU A 17 4.22 -7.53 -8.75
N VAL A 18 3.91 -8.76 -8.32
CA VAL A 18 2.54 -9.28 -8.28
C VAL A 18 1.90 -9.11 -6.90
N SER A 19 2.71 -9.23 -5.84
CA SER A 19 2.26 -9.15 -4.45
C SER A 19 3.27 -8.37 -3.62
N LEU A 20 2.78 -7.48 -2.77
CA LEU A 20 3.58 -6.71 -1.81
C LEU A 20 2.97 -6.82 -0.42
N ASP A 21 3.71 -7.40 0.51
CA ASP A 21 3.30 -7.56 1.89
C ASP A 21 4.26 -6.80 2.82
N LEU A 22 3.75 -5.74 3.44
CA LEU A 22 4.49 -4.88 4.37
C LEU A 22 3.78 -4.78 5.72
N ARG A 23 2.88 -5.71 6.02
CA ARG A 23 2.08 -5.66 7.24
C ARG A 23 2.93 -5.75 8.51
N TYR A 24 2.42 -5.21 9.62
CA TYR A 24 3.08 -5.20 10.94
C TYR A 24 4.46 -4.52 10.93
N ASN A 25 4.51 -3.29 10.42
CA ASN A 25 5.71 -2.43 10.44
C ASN A 25 5.35 -1.03 10.96
N TYR A 26 6.34 -0.14 11.01
CA TYR A 26 6.16 1.26 11.40
C TYR A 26 6.40 2.19 10.22
N PHE A 27 6.05 1.76 9.01
CA PHE A 27 6.11 2.67 7.86
C PHE A 27 5.11 3.81 8.05
N HIS A 28 5.51 5.01 7.64
CA HIS A 28 4.74 6.23 7.85
C HIS A 28 4.82 7.15 6.63
N GLY A 29 4.10 8.27 6.67
CA GLY A 29 4.02 9.23 5.57
C GLY A 29 2.99 8.83 4.50
N GLU A 30 3.09 9.46 3.33
CA GLU A 30 2.21 9.18 2.19
C GLU A 30 2.75 8.03 1.34
N LEU A 31 1.85 7.31 0.67
CA LEU A 31 2.25 6.31 -0.31
C LEU A 31 2.76 7.00 -1.58
N PRO A 32 3.92 6.59 -2.13
CA PRO A 32 4.44 7.19 -3.35
C PRO A 32 3.50 6.91 -4.52
N HIS A 33 3.25 7.94 -5.34
CA HIS A 33 2.41 7.83 -6.53
C HIS A 33 2.99 6.84 -7.55
N GLU A 34 4.30 6.58 -7.50
CA GLU A 34 5.01 5.59 -8.29
C GLU A 34 4.49 4.16 -8.07
N LEU A 35 3.81 3.85 -6.96
CA LEU A 35 3.16 2.55 -6.78
C LEU A 35 2.07 2.29 -7.83
N LEU A 36 1.50 3.35 -8.42
CA LEU A 36 0.55 3.23 -9.54
C LEU A 36 1.21 2.70 -10.82
N HIS A 37 2.55 2.69 -10.90
CA HIS A 37 3.28 2.09 -12.02
C HIS A 37 3.38 0.56 -11.93
N LEU A 38 3.00 -0.04 -10.79
CA LEU A 38 3.04 -1.49 -10.57
C LEU A 38 1.86 -2.17 -11.27
N ARG A 39 1.93 -2.28 -12.60
CA ARG A 39 0.83 -2.75 -13.46
C ARG A 39 0.39 -4.18 -13.15
N GLU A 40 1.36 -5.03 -12.80
CA GLU A 40 1.13 -6.43 -12.46
C GLU A 40 0.72 -6.66 -11.00
N LEU A 41 0.68 -5.62 -10.17
CA LEU A 41 0.33 -5.76 -8.75
C LEU A 41 -1.14 -6.13 -8.60
N ARG A 42 -1.36 -7.26 -7.94
CA ARG A 42 -2.68 -7.84 -7.64
C ARG A 42 -3.01 -7.77 -6.17
N GLU A 43 -1.99 -7.87 -5.32
CA GLU A 43 -2.15 -7.90 -3.87
C GLU A 43 -1.20 -6.91 -3.21
N ILE A 44 -1.74 -6.08 -2.33
CA ILE A 44 -0.95 -5.23 -1.43
C ILE A 44 -1.54 -5.34 -0.02
N ASP A 45 -0.68 -5.57 0.97
CA ASP A 45 -1.06 -5.53 2.38
C ASP A 45 -0.14 -4.55 3.10
N LEU A 46 -0.72 -3.42 3.49
CA LEU A 46 -0.05 -2.34 4.24
C LEU A 46 -0.53 -2.28 5.69
N SER A 47 -1.32 -3.26 6.11
CA SER A 47 -1.99 -3.25 7.41
C SER A 47 -1.02 -3.14 8.57
N TYR A 48 -1.48 -2.53 9.67
CA TYR A 48 -0.64 -2.36 10.86
C TYR A 48 0.65 -1.59 10.54
N ASN A 49 0.50 -0.43 9.87
CA ASN A 49 1.50 0.62 9.68
C ASN A 49 0.90 1.98 10.11
N ASN A 50 1.62 3.08 9.87
CA ASN A 50 1.27 4.45 10.28
C ASN A 50 1.19 5.42 9.09
N PHE A 51 0.63 4.98 7.96
CA PHE A 51 0.49 5.80 6.75
C PHE A 51 -0.57 6.90 6.90
N THR A 52 -0.28 8.12 6.44
CA THR A 52 -1.16 9.29 6.61
C THR A 52 -2.34 9.34 5.63
N GLY A 53 -2.27 8.57 4.53
CA GLY A 53 -3.29 8.53 3.47
C GLY A 53 -4.40 7.49 3.67
N GLU A 54 -4.18 6.44 4.47
CA GLU A 54 -5.19 5.38 4.71
C GLU A 54 -6.45 5.92 5.39
N ASN A 55 -6.30 6.97 6.22
CA ASN A 55 -7.42 7.64 6.89
C ASN A 55 -8.40 8.35 5.92
N ARG A 56 -8.03 8.58 4.65
CA ARG A 56 -8.88 9.33 3.71
C ARG A 56 -9.75 8.45 2.81
N ASN A 57 -9.41 7.17 2.64
CA ASN A 57 -10.20 6.23 1.81
C ASN A 57 -10.86 5.09 2.62
N SER A 58 -10.66 5.04 3.95
CA SER A 58 -11.24 3.99 4.79
C SER A 58 -12.66 4.32 5.23
N ASN A 59 -13.63 4.10 4.34
CA ASN A 59 -14.94 3.64 4.78
C ASN A 59 -14.95 2.11 4.75
N ARG A 60 -14.58 1.46 5.86
CA ARG A 60 -15.22 0.22 6.30
C ARG A 60 -14.82 -0.14 7.73
N ASN A 61 -15.85 -0.15 8.55
CA ASN A 61 -15.84 -0.70 9.89
C ASN A 61 -15.23 -2.12 9.90
N ASN A 62 -14.46 -2.39 10.96
CA ASN A 62 -14.08 -3.71 11.49
C ASN A 62 -12.84 -4.40 10.87
N HIS A 63 -11.70 -4.30 11.57
CA HIS A 63 -10.62 -5.29 11.74
C HIS A 63 -10.07 -6.13 10.55
N SER A 64 -10.45 -5.90 9.30
CA SER A 64 -9.83 -6.54 8.13
C SER A 64 -9.20 -5.50 7.24
N SER A 65 -7.95 -5.16 7.55
CA SER A 65 -7.07 -4.28 6.81
C SER A 65 -6.64 -4.88 5.46
N LYS A 66 -7.57 -5.44 4.69
CA LYS A 66 -7.31 -5.81 3.30
C LYS A 66 -7.66 -4.58 2.47
N LEU A 67 -6.68 -3.73 2.23
CA LEU A 67 -6.76 -2.66 1.24
C LEU A 67 -6.78 -3.34 -0.14
N GLU A 68 -7.94 -3.90 -0.51
CA GLU A 68 -8.21 -4.28 -1.89
C GLU A 68 -7.96 -3.01 -2.70
N ILE A 69 -6.91 -3.00 -3.53
CA ILE A 69 -6.65 -1.87 -4.42
C ILE A 69 -7.92 -1.75 -5.25
N VAL A 70 -8.74 -0.77 -4.89
CA VAL A 70 -9.96 -0.44 -5.58
C VAL A 70 -9.54 0.10 -6.95
N ARG A 71 -9.29 -0.82 -7.89
CA ARG A 71 -9.27 -0.53 -9.33
C ARG A 71 -10.72 -0.27 -9.78
N HIS A 72 -11.48 0.59 -9.09
CA HIS A 72 -12.69 1.17 -9.64
C HIS A 72 -12.31 2.51 -10.26
N GLY A 73 -12.04 2.53 -11.57
CA GLY A 73 -12.05 3.81 -12.29
C GLY A 73 -11.22 4.00 -13.56
N ILE A 74 -10.52 2.98 -14.10
CA ILE A 74 -9.98 3.10 -15.46
C ILE A 74 -10.31 1.82 -16.23
N GLN A 75 -11.54 1.79 -16.75
CA GLN A 75 -11.82 1.19 -18.05
C GLN A 75 -11.53 2.25 -19.10
#